data_AF-A0A6J8C8P6-F1
#
_entry.id   AF-A0A6J8C8P6-F1
#
_cell.length_a   1.000
_cell.length_b   1.000
_cell.length_c   1.000
_cell.angle_alpha   90.00
_cell.angle_beta   90.00
_cell.angle_gamma   90.00
#
_symmetry.space_group_name_H-M   'P 1'
#
loop_
_entity.id
_entity.type
_entity.pdbx_description
1 polymer ?
#
loop_
_entity_poly.entity_id
_entity_poly.type
_entity_poly.pdbx_seq_one_letter_code
_entity_poly.pdbx_strand_id
1 'polypeptide(L)'
;MLQESCSTLELQNEIDDCLSSSSKLLEYSRNAETLILPSNQCIPGMWSTEQSVIITEHSNYYEQMTLVIKQIKESGPDAPKPSLPKRPKSKLDSLFTQAKKRKTFNPQELHDYLRSKCVDHCGIDKKFLVEDVWNIQGILSTEQLLNILRRAARQVKRCEAQMLLLYIKFGAFLVRVKAWHEDKYDKNEIKESWRDWLKTNIDYSDRHARRLRNLSRVLEGYPRFGLVGLPVSYFTAGKLKDITEMLSNPEYAEYWRQPLPATTNETPQSQ
;
A
#
# COMPACT_ATOMS: atom_id res chain seq x y z
N MET A 1 -38.03 -20.34 31.50
CA MET A 1 -38.27 -18.90 31.25
C MET A 1 -37.04 -18.12 31.69
N LEU A 2 -36.64 -17.14 30.88
CA LEU A 2 -35.57 -16.15 31.05
C LEU A 2 -34.15 -16.56 30.63
N GLN A 3 -33.81 -16.34 29.35
CA GLN A 3 -32.46 -15.94 28.93
C GLN A 3 -32.44 -15.41 27.48
N GLU A 4 -33.06 -14.25 27.21
CA GLU A 4 -32.90 -13.51 25.93
C GLU A 4 -33.02 -12.00 26.16
N SER A 5 -32.01 -11.37 26.77
CA SER A 5 -32.03 -9.90 26.94
C SER A 5 -30.64 -9.23 26.96
N CYS A 6 -29.60 -9.88 26.43
CA CYS A 6 -28.24 -9.33 26.46
C CYS A 6 -27.67 -8.88 25.09
N SER A 7 -28.44 -8.99 24.00
CA SER A 7 -27.90 -8.73 22.64
C SER A 7 -28.15 -7.32 22.09
N THR A 8 -29.13 -6.57 22.63
CA THR A 8 -29.53 -5.26 22.06
C THR A 8 -28.71 -4.08 22.60
N LEU A 9 -28.13 -4.20 23.79
CA LEU A 9 -27.34 -3.13 24.41
C LEU A 9 -25.92 -3.01 23.83
N GLU A 10 -25.32 -4.12 23.40
CA GLU A 10 -24.00 -4.11 22.75
C GLU A 10 -24.07 -3.49 21.35
N LEU A 11 -25.12 -3.80 20.58
CA LEU A 11 -25.34 -3.22 19.25
C LEU A 11 -25.60 -1.70 19.29
N GLN A 12 -26.26 -1.20 20.32
CA GLN A 12 -26.53 0.23 20.46
C GLN A 12 -25.24 1.02 20.76
N ASN A 13 -24.35 0.46 21.59
CA ASN A 13 -23.08 1.08 21.92
C ASN A 13 -22.12 1.14 20.71
N GLU A 14 -22.12 0.12 19.83
CA GLU A 14 -21.33 0.15 18.61
C GLU A 14 -21.82 1.20 17.59
N ILE A 15 -23.13 1.43 17.53
CA ILE A 15 -23.72 2.46 16.66
C ILE A 15 -23.35 3.86 17.16
N ASP A 16 -23.41 4.10 18.47
CA ASP A 16 -23.10 5.41 19.06
C ASP A 16 -21.61 5.76 18.94
N ASP A 17 -20.70 4.77 19.03
CA ASP A 17 -19.26 4.98 18.81
C ASP A 17 -18.91 5.29 17.34
N CYS A 18 -19.65 4.70 16.39
CA CYS A 18 -19.50 5.03 14.96
C CYS A 18 -19.98 6.46 14.65
N LEU A 19 -21.07 6.90 15.28
CA LEU A 19 -21.60 8.26 15.08
C LEU A 19 -20.71 9.33 15.72
N SER A 20 -20.08 9.04 16.87
CA SER A 20 -19.13 9.98 17.51
C SER A 20 -17.84 10.18 16.68
N SER A 21 -17.40 9.14 15.99
CA SER A 21 -16.22 9.18 15.11
C SER A 21 -16.46 9.99 13.82
N SER A 22 -17.69 9.99 13.31
CA SER A 22 -18.09 10.78 12.13
C SER A 22 -18.13 12.29 12.41
N SER A 23 -18.54 12.69 13.61
CA SER A 23 -18.59 14.11 14.00
C SER A 23 -17.20 14.75 14.14
N LYS A 24 -16.19 13.98 14.60
CA LYS A 24 -14.79 14.45 14.71
C LYS A 24 -14.11 14.69 13.34
N LEU A 25 -14.57 14.02 12.28
CA LEU A 25 -14.05 14.23 10.92
C LEU A 25 -14.53 15.56 10.30
N LEU A 26 -15.69 16.08 10.72
CA LEU A 26 -16.20 17.37 10.26
C LEU A 26 -15.48 18.56 10.93
N GLU A 27 -14.98 18.37 12.15
CA GLU A 27 -14.26 19.43 12.89
C GLU A 27 -12.82 19.65 12.36
N TYR A 28 -12.16 18.59 11.86
CA TYR A 28 -10.84 18.70 11.22
C TYR A 28 -10.86 19.46 9.88
N SER A 29 -12.01 19.61 9.23
CA SER A 29 -12.15 20.36 7.98
C SER A 29 -12.20 21.88 8.18
N ARG A 30 -12.35 22.39 9.41
CA ARG A 30 -12.45 23.83 9.67
C ARG A 30 -11.12 24.55 9.96
N ASN A 31 -10.04 23.82 10.24
CA ASN A 31 -8.79 24.44 10.73
C ASN A 31 -7.60 24.37 9.75
N ALA A 32 -7.86 24.23 8.44
CA ALA A 32 -6.81 24.11 7.42
C ALA A 32 -6.63 25.37 6.54
N GLU A 33 -6.90 26.56 7.07
CA GLU A 33 -6.60 27.84 6.39
C GLU A 33 -5.43 28.55 7.06
N THR A 34 -4.22 28.34 6.53
CA THR A 34 -3.23 29.39 6.18
C THR A 34 -1.88 28.73 5.87
N LEU A 35 -1.61 28.52 4.58
CA LEU A 35 -0.25 28.34 4.08
C LEU A 35 -0.19 28.91 2.66
N ILE A 36 0.33 30.14 2.58
CA ILE A 36 0.61 30.86 1.34
C ILE A 36 1.87 30.23 0.73
N LEU A 37 1.76 29.73 -0.50
CA LEU A 37 2.89 29.35 -1.37
C LEU A 37 2.61 29.80 -2.83
N PRO A 38 3.67 29.99 -3.63
CA PRO A 38 3.75 31.08 -4.61
C PRO A 38 3.19 30.75 -5.99
N SER A 39 2.92 31.84 -6.71
CA SER A 39 2.31 32.03 -8.01
C SER A 39 2.70 31.04 -9.12
N ASN A 40 1.74 30.17 -9.47
CA ASN A 40 1.27 30.09 -10.84
C ASN A 40 -0.19 30.56 -10.80
N GLN A 41 -0.45 31.76 -11.30
CA GLN A 41 -1.73 32.45 -11.15
C GLN A 41 -2.86 31.71 -11.87
N CYS A 42 -3.54 30.79 -11.16
CA CYS A 42 -4.98 30.67 -11.33
C CYS A 42 -5.61 31.90 -10.67
N ILE A 43 -6.46 32.62 -11.38
CA ILE A 43 -7.34 33.62 -10.78
C ILE A 43 -8.14 32.88 -9.69
N PRO A 44 -8.07 33.30 -8.42
CA PRO A 44 -8.83 32.66 -7.35
C PRO A 44 -10.31 32.61 -7.72
N GLY A 45 -10.85 31.40 -7.91
CA GLY A 45 -12.27 31.17 -8.22
C GLY A 45 -12.62 30.76 -9.65
N MET A 46 -11.69 30.76 -10.62
CA MET A 46 -11.99 30.24 -11.97
C MET A 46 -11.48 28.82 -12.18
N TRP A 47 -12.40 27.91 -12.52
CA TRP A 47 -12.06 26.58 -13.02
C TRP A 47 -11.29 26.69 -14.34
N SER A 48 -10.22 25.92 -14.49
CA SER A 48 -9.55 25.79 -15.80
C SER A 48 -10.51 25.20 -16.83
N THR A 49 -10.24 25.44 -18.12
CA THR A 49 -11.06 24.90 -19.22
C THR A 49 -11.22 23.38 -19.12
N GLU A 50 -10.15 22.66 -18.76
CA GLU A 50 -10.19 21.21 -18.56
C GLU A 50 -11.09 20.82 -17.38
N GLN A 51 -10.98 21.50 -16.25
CA GLN A 51 -11.84 21.27 -15.08
C GLN A 51 -13.31 21.55 -15.40
N SER A 52 -13.60 22.63 -16.12
CA SER A 52 -14.95 22.97 -16.57
C SER A 52 -15.55 21.88 -17.46
N VAL A 53 -14.76 21.34 -18.41
CA VAL A 53 -15.19 20.22 -19.26
C VAL A 53 -15.54 19.00 -18.41
N ILE A 54 -14.70 18.63 -17.44
CA ILE A 54 -14.97 17.51 -16.52
C ILE A 54 -16.28 17.75 -15.76
N ILE A 55 -16.49 18.95 -15.22
CA ILE A 55 -17.72 19.29 -14.48
C ILE A 55 -18.95 19.14 -15.39
N THR A 56 -18.89 19.69 -16.61
CA THR A 56 -20.00 19.63 -17.58
C THR A 56 -20.31 18.19 -18.01
N GLU A 57 -19.29 17.37 -18.29
CA GLU A 57 -19.49 15.95 -18.65
C GLU A 57 -20.19 15.18 -17.54
N HIS A 58 -19.76 15.38 -16.28
CA HIS A 58 -20.38 14.73 -15.13
C HIS A 58 -21.80 15.24 -14.87
N SER A 59 -22.04 16.57 -14.96
CA SER A 59 -23.40 17.14 -14.82
C SER A 59 -24.36 16.51 -15.80
N ASN A 60 -24.00 16.50 -17.10
CA ASN A 60 -24.83 15.92 -18.15
C ASN A 60 -25.10 14.42 -17.93
N TYR A 61 -24.09 13.66 -17.49
CA TYR A 61 -24.28 12.25 -17.16
C TYR A 61 -25.29 12.04 -16.02
N TYR A 62 -25.19 12.81 -14.92
CA TYR A 62 -26.11 12.69 -13.79
C TYR A 62 -27.53 13.16 -14.12
N GLU A 63 -27.68 14.20 -14.94
CA GLU A 63 -28.97 14.64 -15.47
C GLU A 63 -29.64 13.53 -16.30
N GLN A 64 -28.91 12.94 -17.25
CA GLN A 64 -29.41 11.82 -18.06
C GLN A 64 -29.76 10.60 -17.19
N MET A 65 -28.93 10.28 -16.19
CA MET A 65 -29.20 9.16 -15.29
C MET A 65 -30.47 9.41 -14.45
N THR A 66 -30.70 10.65 -14.02
CA THR A 66 -31.92 11.03 -13.31
C THR A 66 -33.16 10.82 -14.18
N LEU A 67 -33.09 11.15 -15.47
CA LEU A 67 -34.18 10.91 -16.42
C LEU A 67 -34.45 9.40 -16.60
N VAL A 68 -33.40 8.59 -16.75
CA VAL A 68 -33.54 7.13 -16.84
C VAL A 68 -34.18 6.54 -15.59
N ILE A 69 -33.79 7.00 -14.40
CA ILE A 69 -34.40 6.53 -13.13
C ILE A 69 -35.88 6.90 -13.07
N LYS A 70 -36.26 8.11 -13.49
CA LYS A 70 -37.69 8.51 -13.57
C LYS A 70 -38.47 7.62 -14.53
N GLN A 71 -37.92 7.36 -15.72
CA GLN A 71 -38.54 6.48 -16.70
C GLN A 71 -38.74 5.05 -16.17
N ILE A 72 -37.75 4.49 -15.44
CA ILE A 72 -37.86 3.17 -14.81
C ILE A 72 -38.97 3.16 -13.75
N LYS A 73 -39.06 4.22 -12.93
CA LYS A 73 -40.11 4.35 -11.91
C LYS A 73 -41.51 4.41 -12.52
N GLU A 74 -41.68 5.09 -13.65
CA GLU A 74 -42.96 5.26 -14.34
C GLU A 74 -43.35 4.01 -15.15
N SER A 75 -42.37 3.34 -15.78
CA SER A 75 -42.64 2.22 -16.69
C SER A 75 -42.77 0.87 -15.99
N GLY A 76 -42.20 0.72 -14.78
CA GLY A 76 -42.25 -0.53 -14.03
C GLY A 76 -41.23 -1.59 -14.50
N PRO A 77 -41.19 -2.77 -13.84
CA PRO A 77 -40.18 -3.80 -14.06
C PRO A 77 -40.30 -4.54 -15.40
N ASP A 78 -41.50 -4.59 -15.99
CA ASP A 78 -41.78 -5.33 -17.23
C ASP A 78 -41.52 -4.52 -18.50
N ALA A 79 -41.19 -3.23 -18.36
CA ALA A 79 -40.89 -2.36 -19.49
C ALA A 79 -39.55 -2.70 -20.14
N PRO A 80 -39.37 -2.41 -21.45
CA PRO A 80 -38.09 -2.55 -22.11
C PRO A 80 -36.99 -1.78 -21.38
N LYS A 81 -35.84 -2.43 -21.17
CA LYS A 81 -34.71 -1.86 -20.45
C LYS A 81 -34.22 -0.58 -21.14
N PRO A 82 -34.26 0.60 -20.48
CA PRO A 82 -33.79 1.84 -21.08
C PRO A 82 -32.28 1.82 -21.28
N SER A 83 -31.81 2.52 -22.31
CA SER A 83 -30.38 2.69 -22.57
C SER A 83 -29.75 3.54 -21.46
N LEU A 84 -28.78 2.99 -20.74
CA LEU A 84 -28.06 3.74 -19.71
C LEU A 84 -27.06 4.73 -20.36
N PRO A 85 -26.97 5.98 -19.85
CA PRO A 85 -25.96 6.92 -20.32
C PRO A 85 -24.55 6.41 -20.05
N LYS A 86 -23.60 6.78 -20.91
CA LYS A 86 -22.20 6.38 -20.75
C LYS A 86 -21.56 7.23 -19.66
N ARG A 87 -20.96 6.58 -18.66
CA ARG A 87 -20.20 7.27 -17.61
C ARG A 87 -19.01 8.04 -18.22
N PRO A 88 -18.78 9.30 -17.83
CA PRO A 88 -17.58 10.04 -18.25
C PRO A 88 -16.30 9.29 -17.88
N LYS A 89 -15.27 9.40 -18.73
CA LYS A 89 -13.96 8.77 -18.49
C LYS A 89 -13.15 9.50 -17.41
N SER A 90 -13.41 10.80 -17.26
CA SER A 90 -12.81 11.68 -16.26
C SER A 90 -13.31 11.34 -14.85
N LYS A 91 -12.52 11.63 -13.81
CA LYS A 91 -12.89 11.43 -12.40
C LYS A 91 -13.08 12.78 -11.72
N LEU A 92 -14.18 12.96 -10.97
CA LEU A 92 -14.38 14.19 -10.19
C LEU A 92 -13.28 14.43 -9.15
N ASP A 93 -12.69 13.37 -8.60
CA ASP A 93 -11.59 13.46 -7.62
C ASP A 93 -10.39 14.28 -8.13
N SER A 94 -10.14 14.29 -9.45
CA SER A 94 -9.04 15.07 -10.02
C SER A 94 -9.27 16.58 -9.98
N LEU A 95 -10.51 17.02 -9.70
CA LEU A 95 -10.84 18.44 -9.49
C LEU A 95 -10.44 18.93 -8.10
N PHE A 96 -10.55 18.05 -7.09
CA PHE A 96 -10.38 18.40 -5.67
C PHE A 96 -9.01 18.06 -5.13
N THR A 97 -8.39 17.02 -5.67
CA THR A 97 -6.99 16.78 -5.40
C THR A 97 -6.20 17.71 -6.30
N GLN A 98 -5.63 18.79 -5.73
CA GLN A 98 -4.33 19.24 -6.22
C GLN A 98 -3.48 17.98 -6.24
N ALA A 99 -3.27 17.40 -7.42
CA ALA A 99 -2.60 16.13 -7.56
C ALA A 99 -1.31 16.28 -6.75
N LYS A 100 -1.22 15.63 -5.57
CA LYS A 100 -0.06 15.77 -4.70
C LYS A 100 1.08 15.33 -5.58
N LYS A 101 1.82 16.30 -6.13
CA LYS A 101 2.88 16.03 -7.10
C LYS A 101 3.74 15.02 -6.38
N ARG A 102 3.81 13.80 -6.92
CA ARG A 102 4.63 12.77 -6.32
C ARG A 102 5.99 13.42 -6.14
N LYS A 103 6.47 13.51 -4.90
CA LYS A 103 7.80 14.02 -4.65
C LYS A 103 8.75 13.07 -5.36
N THR A 104 9.17 13.47 -6.55
CA THR A 104 10.24 12.84 -7.32
C THR A 104 11.50 13.18 -6.57
N PHE A 105 12.06 12.17 -5.90
CA PHE A 105 13.37 12.30 -5.30
C PHE A 105 14.38 12.37 -6.44
N ASN A 106 15.37 13.24 -6.33
CA ASN A 106 16.55 13.07 -7.16
C ASN A 106 17.24 11.73 -6.77
N PRO A 107 18.04 11.14 -7.66
CA PRO A 107 18.71 9.86 -7.39
C PRO A 107 19.49 9.81 -6.08
N GLN A 108 20.20 10.89 -5.74
CA GLN A 108 21.02 10.99 -4.53
C GLN A 108 20.17 11.00 -3.25
N GLU A 109 19.16 11.85 -3.19
CA GLU A 109 18.22 11.93 -2.06
C GLU A 109 17.51 10.59 -1.85
N LEU A 110 17.16 9.89 -2.93
CA LEU A 110 16.56 8.56 -2.83
C LEU A 110 17.56 7.55 -2.26
N HIS A 111 18.81 7.57 -2.73
CA HIS A 111 19.88 6.72 -2.21
C HIS A 111 20.08 6.94 -0.71
N ASP A 112 20.29 8.19 -0.30
CA ASP A 112 20.51 8.57 1.09
C ASP A 112 19.30 8.23 1.96
N TYR A 113 18.09 8.48 1.45
CA TYR A 113 16.86 8.10 2.13
C TYR A 113 16.79 6.59 2.35
N LEU A 114 16.96 5.77 1.31
CA LEU A 114 16.87 4.31 1.45
C LEU A 114 17.97 3.75 2.35
N ARG A 115 19.19 4.30 2.26
CA ARG A 115 20.30 3.97 3.14
C ARG A 115 20.00 4.30 4.61
N SER A 116 19.37 5.44 4.88
CA SER A 116 18.91 5.82 6.23
C SER A 116 17.81 4.90 6.79
N LYS A 117 17.18 4.08 5.94
CA LYS A 117 16.16 3.10 6.33
C LYS A 117 16.72 1.68 6.43
N CYS A 118 18.01 1.48 6.16
CA CYS A 118 18.64 0.20 6.43
C CYS A 118 18.62 -0.09 7.93
N VAL A 119 18.26 -1.31 8.29
CA VAL A 119 18.38 -1.84 9.64
C VAL A 119 19.58 -2.78 9.72
N ASP A 120 20.10 -2.97 10.93
CA ASP A 120 21.18 -3.92 11.18
C ASP A 120 20.74 -5.34 10.78
N HIS A 121 21.68 -6.14 10.26
CA HIS A 121 21.45 -7.53 9.85
C HIS A 121 21.34 -8.50 11.04
N CYS A 122 20.67 -8.06 12.12
CA CYS A 122 20.38 -8.90 13.26
C CYS A 122 19.08 -9.65 13.00
N GLY A 123 19.04 -10.95 13.33
CA GLY A 123 17.81 -11.75 13.27
C GLY A 123 16.67 -11.15 14.10
N ILE A 124 15.46 -11.71 13.95
CA ILE A 124 14.35 -11.36 14.84
C ILE A 124 14.76 -11.75 16.25
N ASP A 125 14.77 -10.77 17.15
CA ASP A 125 14.99 -11.01 18.56
C ASP A 125 13.77 -11.74 19.14
N LYS A 126 13.84 -13.07 19.15
CA LYS A 126 12.75 -13.93 19.65
C LYS A 126 12.47 -13.69 21.13
N LYS A 127 13.48 -13.30 21.91
CA LYS A 127 13.33 -13.03 23.36
C LYS A 127 12.47 -11.79 23.59
N PHE A 128 12.67 -10.74 22.79
CA PHE A 128 11.85 -9.54 22.84
C PHE A 128 10.34 -9.80 22.66
N LEU A 129 9.97 -10.70 21.74
CA LEU A 129 8.57 -11.00 21.44
C LEU A 129 7.83 -11.75 22.56
N VAL A 130 8.57 -12.46 23.42
CA VAL A 130 8.01 -13.35 24.44
C VAL A 130 7.98 -12.69 25.82
N GLU A 131 9.03 -11.96 26.20
CA GLU A 131 9.21 -11.53 27.60
C GLU A 131 8.86 -10.05 27.83
N ASP A 132 9.23 -9.14 26.92
CA ASP A 132 9.18 -7.69 27.18
C ASP A 132 7.81 -7.05 26.87
N VAL A 133 7.05 -7.58 25.90
CA VAL A 133 5.82 -6.95 25.41
C VAL A 133 4.61 -7.24 26.31
N TRP A 134 4.61 -8.39 26.99
CA TRP A 134 3.45 -8.87 27.74
C TRP A 134 3.47 -8.50 29.23
N ASN A 135 4.60 -8.03 29.76
CA ASN A 135 4.75 -7.67 31.16
C ASN A 135 4.86 -6.15 31.39
N ILE A 136 3.84 -5.42 30.94
CA ILE A 136 3.75 -3.96 31.14
C ILE A 136 3.63 -3.60 32.63
N GLN A 137 3.08 -4.50 33.46
CA GLN A 137 2.86 -4.29 34.89
C GLN A 137 4.16 -4.13 35.70
N GLY A 138 5.30 -4.62 35.18
CA GLY A 138 6.61 -4.48 35.80
C GLY A 138 7.36 -3.19 35.42
N ILE A 139 6.78 -2.31 34.61
CA ILE A 139 7.45 -1.08 34.14
C ILE A 139 7.32 0.01 35.20
N LEU A 140 8.44 0.39 35.82
CA LEU A 140 8.48 1.31 36.96
C LEU A 140 8.71 2.78 36.56
N SER A 141 9.05 3.04 35.29
CA SER A 141 9.36 4.40 34.81
C SER A 141 9.03 4.64 33.35
N THR A 142 8.78 5.91 33.00
CA THR A 142 8.58 6.36 31.62
C THR A 142 9.81 6.09 30.75
N GLU A 143 11.02 6.18 31.30
CA GLU A 143 12.26 5.92 30.56
C GLU A 143 12.35 4.44 30.12
N GLN A 144 12.04 3.51 31.02
CA GLN A 144 11.98 2.08 30.69
C GLN A 144 10.94 1.81 29.59
N LEU A 145 9.74 2.41 29.69
CA LEU A 145 8.71 2.28 28.67
C LEU A 145 9.19 2.79 27.30
N LEU A 146 9.81 3.98 27.26
CA LEU A 146 10.34 4.54 26.01
C LEU A 146 11.43 3.66 25.40
N ASN A 147 12.28 3.04 26.22
CA ASN A 147 13.31 2.11 25.74
C ASN A 147 12.70 0.83 25.15
N ILE A 148 11.67 0.27 25.79
CA ILE A 148 10.91 -0.88 25.27
C ILE A 148 10.24 -0.51 23.94
N LEU A 149 9.56 0.64 23.86
CA LEU A 149 8.92 1.11 22.62
C LEU A 149 9.92 1.34 21.48
N ARG A 150 11.10 1.91 21.76
CA ARG A 150 12.17 2.06 20.77
C ARG A 150 12.70 0.70 20.30
N ARG A 151 12.83 -0.29 21.20
CA ARG A 151 13.21 -1.66 20.84
C ARG A 151 12.13 -2.32 19.97
N ALA A 152 10.86 -2.19 20.34
CA ALA A 152 9.72 -2.67 19.55
C ALA A 152 9.72 -2.07 18.14
N ALA A 153 9.87 -0.75 18.03
CA ALA A 153 9.88 -0.05 16.75
C ALA A 153 11.05 -0.50 15.86
N ARG A 154 12.24 -0.75 16.42
CA ARG A 154 13.37 -1.34 15.67
C ARG A 154 13.05 -2.76 15.22
N GLN A 155 12.40 -3.55 16.06
CA GLN A 155 12.03 -4.92 15.73
C GLN A 155 11.02 -4.98 14.58
N VAL A 156 10.02 -4.09 14.56
CA VAL A 156 9.08 -3.96 13.44
C VAL A 156 9.81 -3.67 12.13
N LYS A 157 10.74 -2.70 12.11
CA LYS A 157 11.54 -2.38 10.91
C LYS A 157 12.38 -3.57 10.43
N ARG A 158 12.92 -4.39 11.34
CA ARG A 158 13.63 -5.64 11.00
C ARG A 158 12.70 -6.66 10.36
N CYS A 159 11.50 -6.84 10.89
CA CYS A 159 10.48 -7.68 10.28
C CYS A 159 10.11 -7.18 8.88
N GLU A 160 9.94 -5.86 8.69
CA GLU A 160 9.67 -5.28 7.37
C GLU A 160 10.80 -5.56 6.36
N ALA A 161 12.06 -5.39 6.77
CA ALA A 161 13.21 -5.69 5.92
C ALA A 161 13.28 -7.18 5.50
N GLN A 162 13.05 -8.08 6.45
CA GLN A 162 13.00 -9.52 6.18
C GLN A 162 11.83 -9.90 5.28
N MET A 163 10.65 -9.32 5.51
CA MET A 163 9.50 -9.50 4.63
C MET A 163 9.80 -9.01 3.23
N LEU A 164 10.41 -7.83 3.08
CA LEU A 164 10.83 -7.31 1.77
C LEU A 164 11.79 -8.27 1.06
N LEU A 165 12.79 -8.79 1.76
CA LEU A 165 13.71 -9.80 1.22
C LEU A 165 12.95 -11.05 0.75
N LEU A 166 12.04 -11.57 1.58
CA LEU A 166 11.20 -12.71 1.24
C LEU A 166 10.35 -12.44 -0.01
N TYR A 167 9.75 -11.25 -0.11
CA TYR A 167 8.97 -10.84 -1.27
C TYR A 167 9.82 -10.72 -2.55
N ILE A 168 11.06 -10.23 -2.44
CA ILE A 168 12.01 -10.20 -3.57
C ILE A 168 12.33 -11.63 -4.03
N LYS A 169 12.66 -12.53 -3.11
CA LYS A 169 12.98 -13.94 -3.42
C LYS A 169 11.78 -14.69 -3.99
N PHE A 170 10.60 -14.50 -3.40
CA PHE A 170 9.37 -15.11 -3.88
C PHE A 170 8.97 -14.54 -5.26
N GLY A 171 9.16 -13.25 -5.49
CA GLY A 171 8.99 -12.65 -6.81
C GLY A 171 9.90 -13.28 -7.88
N ALA A 172 11.17 -13.52 -7.55
CA ALA A 172 12.11 -14.20 -8.45
C ALA A 172 11.69 -15.65 -8.72
N PHE A 173 11.22 -16.36 -7.71
CA PHE A 173 10.65 -17.69 -7.87
C PHE A 173 9.41 -17.68 -8.78
N LEU A 174 8.49 -16.73 -8.60
CA LEU A 174 7.31 -16.56 -9.46
C LEU A 174 7.68 -16.27 -10.93
N VAL A 175 8.81 -15.61 -11.21
CA VAL A 175 9.29 -15.44 -12.60
C VAL A 175 9.59 -16.81 -13.22
N ARG A 176 10.29 -17.68 -12.49
CA ARG A 176 10.65 -19.04 -12.96
C ARG A 176 9.43 -19.93 -13.10
N VAL A 177 8.53 -19.92 -12.11
CA VAL A 177 7.29 -20.72 -12.14
C VAL A 177 6.40 -20.28 -13.29
N LYS A 178 6.30 -18.97 -13.59
CA LYS A 178 5.52 -18.52 -14.74
C LYS A 178 6.12 -18.97 -16.07
N ALA A 179 7.44 -18.90 -16.23
CA ALA A 179 8.10 -19.40 -17.45
C ALA A 179 7.87 -20.91 -17.64
N TRP A 180 7.96 -21.69 -16.56
CA TRP A 180 7.60 -23.11 -16.58
C TRP A 180 6.12 -23.34 -16.95
N HIS A 181 5.21 -22.55 -16.39
CA HIS A 181 3.78 -22.65 -16.72
C HIS A 181 3.52 -22.31 -18.19
N GLU A 182 4.16 -21.27 -18.73
CA GLU A 182 4.03 -20.90 -20.15
C GLU A 182 4.50 -22.04 -21.06
N ASP A 183 5.66 -22.66 -20.78
CA ASP A 183 6.14 -23.85 -21.50
C ASP A 183 5.14 -25.03 -21.46
N LYS A 184 4.51 -25.27 -20.31
CA LYS A 184 3.51 -26.34 -20.14
C LYS A 184 2.18 -26.04 -20.80
N TYR A 185 1.79 -24.77 -20.84
CA TYR A 185 0.60 -24.30 -21.55
C TYR A 185 0.77 -24.48 -23.07
N ASP A 186 1.93 -24.10 -23.62
CA ASP A 186 2.23 -24.23 -25.04
C ASP A 186 2.27 -25.70 -25.51
N LYS A 187 2.66 -26.62 -24.62
CA LYS A 187 2.63 -28.07 -24.83
C LYS A 187 1.25 -28.71 -24.64
N ASN A 188 0.21 -27.92 -24.34
CA ASN A 188 -1.13 -28.38 -23.97
C ASN A 188 -1.18 -29.31 -22.74
N GLU A 189 -0.16 -29.29 -21.87
CA GLU A 189 -0.14 -30.07 -20.63
C GLU A 189 -0.98 -29.39 -19.53
N ILE A 190 -1.02 -28.05 -19.55
CA ILE A 190 -1.89 -27.23 -18.69
C ILE A 190 -2.87 -26.47 -19.58
N LYS A 191 -4.16 -26.53 -19.25
CA LYS A 191 -5.22 -25.84 -20.00
C LYS A 191 -5.68 -24.53 -19.37
N GLU A 192 -5.43 -24.36 -18.07
CA GLU A 192 -5.82 -23.19 -17.31
C GLU A 192 -4.94 -21.98 -17.64
N SER A 193 -5.50 -20.77 -17.57
CA SER A 193 -4.69 -19.56 -17.70
C SER A 193 -3.81 -19.38 -16.46
N TRP A 194 -2.67 -18.68 -16.59
CA TRP A 194 -1.79 -18.37 -15.43
C TRP A 194 -2.54 -17.75 -14.24
N ARG A 195 -3.54 -16.90 -14.53
CA ARG A 195 -4.35 -16.26 -13.48
C ARG A 195 -5.18 -17.29 -12.72
N ASP A 196 -5.84 -18.17 -13.45
CA ASP A 196 -6.72 -19.19 -12.88
C ASP A 196 -5.88 -20.22 -12.13
N TRP A 197 -4.75 -20.64 -12.71
CA TRP A 197 -3.80 -21.54 -12.07
C TRP A 197 -3.31 -21.01 -10.72
N LEU A 198 -2.93 -19.73 -10.63
CA LEU A 198 -2.54 -19.10 -9.35
C LEU A 198 -3.70 -19.08 -8.34
N LYS A 199 -4.91 -18.76 -8.78
CA LYS A 199 -6.07 -18.68 -7.91
C LYS A 199 -6.47 -20.04 -7.37
N THR A 200 -6.43 -21.07 -8.21
CA THR A 200 -6.81 -22.45 -7.85
C THR A 200 -5.76 -23.13 -6.97
N ASN A 201 -4.47 -23.00 -7.29
CA ASN A 201 -3.43 -23.82 -6.65
C ASN A 201 -2.84 -23.21 -5.38
N ILE A 202 -2.80 -21.87 -5.25
CA ILE A 202 -2.16 -21.20 -4.12
C ILE A 202 -2.98 -20.02 -3.57
N ASP A 203 -4.26 -19.93 -3.93
CA ASP A 203 -5.17 -18.83 -3.57
C ASP A 203 -4.58 -17.42 -3.77
N TYR A 204 -3.88 -17.23 -4.88
CA TYR A 204 -3.09 -16.02 -5.09
C TYR A 204 -3.58 -15.19 -6.27
N SER A 205 -3.61 -13.86 -6.11
CA SER A 205 -4.04 -12.97 -7.19
C SER A 205 -2.91 -12.69 -8.20
N ASP A 206 -3.22 -12.76 -9.50
CA ASP A 206 -2.25 -12.43 -10.55
C ASP A 206 -1.75 -10.97 -10.44
N ARG A 207 -2.60 -10.04 -9.99
CA ARG A 207 -2.20 -8.65 -9.73
C ARG A 207 -1.06 -8.58 -8.71
N HIS A 208 -1.16 -9.31 -7.61
CA HIS A 208 -0.13 -9.33 -6.58
C HIS A 208 1.11 -10.08 -7.05
N ALA A 209 0.97 -11.24 -7.70
CA ALA A 209 2.08 -11.97 -8.30
C ALA A 209 2.88 -11.11 -9.28
N ARG A 210 2.21 -10.35 -10.15
CA ARG A 210 2.85 -9.43 -11.10
C ARG A 210 3.63 -8.33 -10.39
N ARG A 211 3.07 -7.78 -9.29
CA ARG A 211 3.78 -6.78 -8.47
C ARG A 211 5.10 -7.36 -7.91
N LEU A 212 5.07 -8.58 -7.38
CA LEU A 212 6.27 -9.21 -6.82
C LEU A 212 7.30 -9.57 -7.88
N ARG A 213 6.88 -10.07 -9.05
CA ARG A 213 7.77 -10.30 -10.19
C ARG A 213 8.44 -9.02 -10.69
N ASN A 214 7.72 -7.89 -10.66
CA ASN A 214 8.31 -6.58 -11.01
C ASN A 214 9.28 -6.09 -9.94
N LEU A 215 8.95 -6.28 -8.65
CA LEU A 215 9.83 -5.95 -7.53
C LEU A 215 11.14 -6.75 -7.62
N SER A 216 11.06 -8.06 -7.85
CA SER A 216 12.24 -8.92 -7.95
C SER A 216 13.10 -8.59 -9.16
N ARG A 217 12.52 -8.32 -10.33
CA ARG A 217 13.28 -7.94 -11.53
C ARG A 217 14.19 -6.73 -11.30
N VAL A 218 13.76 -5.78 -10.47
CA VAL A 218 14.55 -4.58 -10.16
C VAL A 218 15.55 -4.85 -9.04
N LEU A 219 15.17 -5.59 -8.00
CA LEU A 219 15.94 -5.66 -6.73
C LEU A 219 16.71 -6.97 -6.50
N GLU A 220 16.47 -8.04 -7.26
CA GLU A 220 17.09 -9.36 -7.01
C GLU A 220 18.62 -9.31 -7.06
N GLY A 221 19.20 -8.50 -7.95
CA GLY A 221 20.64 -8.29 -8.07
C GLY A 221 21.26 -7.38 -7.00
N TYR A 222 20.45 -6.88 -6.05
CA TYR A 222 20.85 -5.87 -5.08
C TYR A 222 20.50 -6.32 -3.65
N PRO A 223 21.26 -7.28 -3.09
CA PRO A 223 20.90 -7.96 -1.84
C PRO A 223 20.73 -7.01 -0.64
N ARG A 224 21.41 -5.86 -0.61
CA ARG A 224 21.24 -4.87 0.48
C ARG A 224 19.83 -4.31 0.60
N PHE A 225 18.98 -4.39 -0.43
CA PHE A 225 17.57 -4.04 -0.28
C PHE A 225 16.86 -4.91 0.76
N GLY A 226 17.37 -6.11 1.05
CA GLY A 226 16.89 -6.95 2.15
C GLY A 226 17.16 -6.39 3.56
N LEU A 227 17.87 -5.26 3.67
CA LEU A 227 18.06 -4.52 4.92
C LEU A 227 17.13 -3.31 5.05
N VAL A 228 16.36 -2.97 4.01
CA VAL A 228 15.53 -1.75 4.04
C VAL A 228 14.29 -2.02 4.88
N GLY A 229 14.22 -1.42 6.06
CA GLY A 229 13.08 -1.48 6.98
C GLY A 229 11.94 -0.57 6.54
N LEU A 230 11.43 -0.80 5.33
CA LEU A 230 10.25 -0.17 4.78
C LEU A 230 9.24 -1.24 4.35
N PRO A 231 7.93 -0.99 4.50
CA PRO A 231 6.92 -1.94 4.07
C PRO A 231 6.95 -2.10 2.55
N VAL A 232 6.63 -3.31 2.06
CA VAL A 232 6.57 -3.61 0.62
C VAL A 232 5.58 -2.71 -0.13
N SER A 233 4.58 -2.18 0.58
CA SER A 233 3.64 -1.18 0.07
C SER A 233 4.34 0.07 -0.50
N TYR A 234 5.49 0.47 0.06
CA TYR A 234 6.33 1.60 -0.38
C TYR A 234 6.87 1.41 -1.81
N PHE A 235 7.24 0.18 -2.18
CA PHE A 235 7.81 -0.19 -3.48
C PHE A 235 6.73 -0.33 -4.54
N THR A 236 6.06 0.80 -4.82
CA THR A 236 5.09 0.92 -5.92
C THR A 236 5.80 0.97 -7.27
N ALA A 237 5.05 0.79 -8.37
CA ALA A 237 5.62 0.87 -9.73
C ALA A 237 6.36 2.20 -9.99
N GLY A 238 5.83 3.32 -9.49
CA GLY A 238 6.51 4.62 -9.59
C GLY A 238 7.83 4.63 -8.81
N LYS A 239 7.81 4.13 -7.56
CA LYS A 239 9.01 4.07 -6.73
C LYS A 239 10.08 3.13 -7.29
N LEU A 240 9.69 2.02 -7.92
CA LEU A 240 10.63 1.12 -8.59
C LEU A 240 11.28 1.76 -9.82
N LYS A 241 10.56 2.65 -10.52
CA LYS A 241 11.16 3.47 -11.59
C LYS A 241 12.23 4.41 -11.02
N ASP A 242 11.92 5.15 -9.96
CA ASP A 242 12.89 6.02 -9.28
C ASP A 242 14.12 5.23 -8.81
N ILE A 243 13.92 4.03 -8.26
CA ILE A 243 15.00 3.13 -7.84
C ILE A 243 15.84 2.66 -9.04
N THR A 244 15.21 2.33 -10.16
CA THR A 244 15.94 1.92 -11.37
C THR A 244 16.83 3.05 -11.90
N GLU A 245 16.32 4.29 -11.88
CA GLU A 245 17.09 5.48 -12.23
C GLU A 245 18.26 5.70 -11.26
N MET A 246 18.01 5.60 -9.95
CA MET A 246 19.06 5.64 -8.94
C MET A 246 20.15 4.58 -9.16
N LEU A 247 19.77 3.34 -9.45
CA LEU A 247 20.69 2.22 -9.70
C LEU A 247 21.38 2.28 -11.07
N SER A 248 21.02 3.24 -11.92
CA SER A 248 21.77 3.51 -13.16
C SER A 248 23.08 4.25 -12.87
N ASN A 249 23.21 4.88 -11.68
CA ASN A 249 24.49 5.39 -11.19
C ASN A 249 25.36 4.23 -10.66
N PRO A 250 26.58 4.01 -11.20
CA PRO A 250 27.46 2.91 -10.81
C PRO A 250 27.82 2.87 -9.33
N GLU A 251 28.07 4.03 -8.70
CA GLU A 251 28.47 4.13 -7.29
C GLU A 251 27.35 3.62 -6.37
N TYR A 252 26.12 4.07 -6.64
CA TYR A 252 24.95 3.63 -5.89
C TYR A 252 24.67 2.14 -6.14
N ALA A 253 24.75 1.70 -7.40
CA ALA A 253 24.56 0.30 -7.77
C ALA A 253 25.56 -0.61 -7.06
N GLU A 254 26.83 -0.22 -6.98
CA GLU A 254 27.88 -0.96 -6.30
C GLU A 254 27.57 -1.13 -4.81
N TYR A 255 27.21 -0.05 -4.12
CA TYR A 255 26.78 -0.12 -2.72
C TYR A 255 25.66 -1.15 -2.53
N TRP A 256 24.62 -1.12 -3.37
CA TRP A 256 23.46 -1.99 -3.23
C TRP A 256 23.73 -3.45 -3.65
N ARG A 257 24.77 -3.71 -4.46
CA ARG A 257 25.21 -5.07 -4.86
C ARG A 257 26.00 -5.80 -3.78
N GLN A 258 26.57 -5.08 -2.82
CA GLN A 258 27.38 -5.67 -1.76
C GLN A 258 26.58 -6.75 -0.99
N PRO A 259 27.20 -7.88 -0.64
CA PRO A 259 26.50 -8.95 0.08
C PRO A 259 25.98 -8.45 1.42
N LEU A 260 24.95 -9.15 1.93
CA LEU A 260 24.48 -8.93 3.29
C LEU A 260 25.64 -9.27 4.27
N PRO A 261 25.80 -8.51 5.37
CA PRO A 261 26.79 -8.84 6.39
C PRO A 261 26.58 -10.29 6.84
N ALA A 262 27.64 -11.08 6.98
CA ALA A 262 27.49 -12.40 7.57
C ALA A 262 26.90 -12.25 8.98
N THR A 263 25.83 -12.98 9.28
CA THR A 263 25.43 -13.18 10.67
C THR A 263 26.56 -13.97 11.34
N THR A 264 27.43 -13.28 12.05
CA THR A 264 28.30 -13.91 13.03
C THR A 264 27.37 -14.50 14.09
N ASN A 265 27.00 -15.77 13.90
CA ASN A 265 26.42 -16.58 14.95
C ASN A 265 27.53 -16.81 15.97
N GLU A 266 27.80 -15.79 16.80
CA GLU A 266 28.54 -15.99 18.03
C GLU A 266 27.70 -16.90 18.90
N THR A 267 27.92 -18.20 18.75
CA THR A 267 27.45 -19.20 19.71
C THR A 267 27.98 -18.75 21.06
N PRO A 268 27.12 -18.36 22.02
CA PRO A 268 27.61 -18.01 23.34
C PRO A 268 28.30 -19.26 23.88
N GLN A 269 29.62 -19.21 24.06
CA GLN A 269 30.33 -20.24 24.79
C GLN A 269 29.79 -20.21 26.21
N SER A 270 28.97 -21.20 26.55
CA SER A 270 28.52 -21.46 27.90
C SER A 270 29.78 -21.65 28.77
N GLN A 271 30.07 -20.68 29.63
CA GLN A 271 30.92 -20.87 30.80
C GLN A 271 30.05 -21.20 32.00
#